data_AF-A0A0W1KGZ8-F1
#
_entry.id   AF-A0A0W1KGZ8-F1
#
_cell.length_a   1.000
_cell.length_b   1.000
_cell.length_c   1.000
_cell.angle_alpha   90.00
_cell.angle_beta   90.00
_cell.angle_gamma   90.00
#
_symmetry.space_group_name_H-M   'P 1'
#
loop_
_entity.id
_entity.type
_entity.pdbx_description
1 polymer ?
#
loop_
_entity_poly.entity_id
_entity_poly.type
_entity_poly.pdbx_seq_one_letter_code
_entity_poly.pdbx_strand_id
1 'polypeptide(L)'
;MGELDKRNELSAAQVKAMLLGAATGDAFGVPFEFLLADEIAQYSLDTMRGSGDEIPVNSHWGRTIPAGAWSDDTSMAVATMESIIRTGGQLDLTDLMNQFVAWWEKGEYSALDHSFGLGGTVKSGLARLLLTVSLCSSRREVQSGVEFVFDRALVADR
;
A
#
# COMPACT_ATOMS: atom_id res chain seq x y z
N MET A 1 -22.00 -22.90 8.68
CA MET A 1 -20.63 -22.34 8.51
C MET A 1 -19.70 -23.53 8.56
N GLY A 2 -19.11 -23.93 7.42
CA GLY A 2 -18.28 -25.13 7.34
C GLY A 2 -17.02 -24.95 8.20
N GLU A 3 -16.66 -25.98 8.95
CA GLU A 3 -15.43 -26.03 9.74
C GLU A 3 -14.25 -25.84 8.78
N LEU A 4 -13.45 -24.78 8.99
CA LEU A 4 -12.25 -24.53 8.20
C LEU A 4 -11.33 -25.77 8.30
N ASP A 5 -10.95 -26.34 7.15
CA ASP A 5 -10.10 -27.52 7.09
C ASP A 5 -8.73 -27.20 7.72
N LYS A 6 -8.45 -27.80 8.89
CA LYS A 6 -7.20 -27.64 9.64
C LYS A 6 -5.94 -28.02 8.86
N ARG A 7 -6.08 -28.67 7.69
CA ARG A 7 -4.97 -28.96 6.75
C ARG A 7 -4.42 -27.73 6.04
N ASN A 8 -5.08 -26.57 6.14
CA ASN A 8 -4.65 -25.31 5.52
C ASN A 8 -4.11 -24.28 6.55
N GLU A 9 -3.81 -24.69 7.78
CA GLU A 9 -3.20 -23.79 8.76
C GLU A 9 -1.75 -23.46 8.36
N LEU A 10 -1.49 -22.19 8.03
CA LEU A 10 -0.14 -21.68 7.79
C LEU A 10 0.57 -21.49 9.12
N SER A 11 1.77 -22.05 9.25
CA SER A 11 2.65 -21.75 10.37
C SER A 11 3.08 -20.29 10.37
N ALA A 12 3.42 -19.75 11.54
CA ALA A 12 3.99 -18.40 11.66
C ALA A 12 5.23 -18.20 10.76
N ALA A 13 6.03 -19.26 10.56
CA ALA A 13 7.17 -19.25 9.66
C ALA A 13 6.75 -19.08 8.19
N GLN A 14 5.70 -19.79 7.75
CA GLN A 14 5.16 -19.64 6.38
C GLN A 14 4.58 -18.24 6.16
N VAL A 15 3.79 -17.73 7.11
CA VAL A 15 3.24 -16.36 7.03
C VAL A 15 4.38 -15.33 6.94
N LYS A 16 5.40 -15.45 7.80
CA LYS A 16 6.57 -14.56 7.75
C LYS A 16 7.31 -14.64 6.42
N ALA A 17 7.51 -15.84 5.89
CA ALA A 17 8.16 -16.04 4.59
C ALA A 17 7.35 -15.42 3.44
N MET A 18 6.01 -15.53 3.48
CA MET A 18 5.14 -14.91 2.48
C MET A 18 5.22 -13.39 2.52
N LEU A 19 5.18 -12.78 3.71
CA LEU A 19 5.27 -11.32 3.87
C LEU A 19 6.64 -10.79 3.41
N LEU A 20 7.72 -11.44 3.84
CA LEU A 20 9.07 -11.05 3.42
C LEU A 20 9.30 -11.29 1.93
N GLY A 21 8.78 -12.39 1.38
CA GLY A 21 8.86 -12.71 -0.03
C GLY A 21 8.12 -11.70 -0.90
N ALA A 22 6.92 -11.29 -0.50
CA ALA A 22 6.15 -10.24 -1.16
C ALA A 22 6.92 -8.90 -1.15
N ALA A 23 7.40 -8.47 0.02
CA ALA A 23 8.16 -7.22 0.14
C ALA A 23 9.49 -7.24 -0.62
N THR A 24 10.15 -8.41 -0.65
CA THR A 24 11.37 -8.60 -1.44
C THR A 24 11.06 -8.52 -2.94
N GLY A 25 10.01 -9.19 -3.40
CA GLY A 25 9.58 -9.16 -4.80
C GLY A 25 9.22 -7.76 -5.29
N ASP A 26 8.48 -7.01 -4.46
CA ASP A 26 8.18 -5.58 -4.67
C ASP A 26 9.47 -4.78 -4.85
N ALA A 27 10.37 -4.79 -3.86
CA ALA A 27 11.63 -4.04 -3.92
C ALA A 27 12.52 -4.41 -5.12
N PHE A 28 12.51 -5.67 -5.55
CA PHE A 28 13.19 -6.11 -6.78
C PHE A 28 12.53 -5.57 -8.05
N GLY A 29 11.21 -5.42 -8.06
CA GLY A 29 10.43 -4.96 -9.20
C GLY A 29 10.49 -3.45 -9.41
N VAL A 30 10.56 -2.65 -8.34
CA VAL A 30 10.52 -1.17 -8.39
C VAL A 30 11.46 -0.54 -9.43
N PRO A 31 12.74 -0.93 -9.56
CA PRO A 31 13.64 -0.34 -10.55
C PRO A 31 13.23 -0.61 -12.00
N PHE A 32 12.53 -1.71 -12.24
CA PHE A 32 12.17 -2.20 -13.57
C PHE A 32 10.73 -1.90 -13.96
N GLU A 33 9.97 -1.22 -13.11
CA GLU A 33 8.59 -0.89 -13.41
C GLU A 33 8.50 -0.07 -14.70
N PHE A 34 7.53 -0.44 -15.55
CA PHE A 34 7.28 0.10 -16.88
C PHE A 34 8.42 -0.05 -17.91
N LEU A 35 9.41 -0.90 -17.64
CA LEU A 35 10.32 -1.40 -18.67
C LEU A 35 9.72 -2.61 -19.38
N LEU A 36 10.04 -2.77 -20.66
CA LEU A 36 9.72 -3.96 -21.44
C LEU A 36 10.63 -5.13 -21.05
N ALA A 37 10.17 -6.36 -21.28
CA ALA A 37 10.95 -7.56 -20.97
C ALA A 37 12.36 -7.56 -21.63
N ASP A 38 12.45 -7.11 -22.88
CA ASP A 38 13.73 -7.00 -23.61
C ASP A 38 14.65 -5.93 -23.00
N GLU A 39 14.08 -4.86 -22.43
CA GLU A 39 14.83 -3.82 -21.71
C GLU A 39 15.30 -4.33 -20.34
N ILE A 40 14.57 -5.25 -19.70
CA ILE A 40 14.98 -5.87 -18.43
C ILE A 40 16.06 -6.93 -18.65
N ALA A 41 16.00 -7.67 -19.77
CA ALA A 41 16.89 -8.79 -20.07
C ALA A 41 18.39 -8.42 -20.15
N GLN A 42 18.72 -7.13 -20.28
CA GLN A 42 20.11 -6.66 -20.26
C GLN A 42 20.71 -6.55 -18.84
N TYR A 43 19.90 -6.68 -17.79
CA TYR A 43 20.34 -6.55 -16.40
C TYR A 43 20.43 -7.90 -15.70
N SER A 44 21.42 -8.03 -14.82
CA SER A 44 21.50 -9.17 -13.90
C SER A 44 20.46 -9.03 -12.79
N LEU A 45 19.62 -10.06 -12.62
CA LEU A 45 18.53 -10.13 -11.64
C LEU A 45 18.91 -10.93 -10.36
N ASP A 46 20.19 -11.23 -10.17
CA ASP A 46 20.74 -11.91 -9.00
C ASP A 46 21.10 -10.95 -7.85
N THR A 47 21.02 -9.63 -8.09
CA THR A 47 21.30 -8.60 -7.07
C THR A 47 20.14 -7.60 -6.96
N MET A 48 19.92 -7.10 -5.75
CA MET A 48 18.96 -6.01 -5.51
C MET A 48 19.52 -4.71 -6.09
N ARG A 49 18.73 -4.05 -6.94
CA ARG A 49 19.12 -2.80 -7.63
C ARG A 49 18.20 -1.66 -7.25
N GLY A 50 18.67 -0.43 -7.47
CA GLY A 50 17.86 0.79 -7.42
C GLY A 50 17.67 1.35 -8.84
N SER A 51 16.82 2.37 -9.01
CA SER A 51 16.77 3.13 -10.27
C SER A 51 17.87 4.18 -10.28
N GLY A 52 18.57 4.44 -11.40
CA GLY A 52 19.73 5.35 -11.41
C GLY A 52 20.73 5.08 -12.54
N ASP A 53 22.00 5.51 -12.41
CA ASP A 53 23.00 5.58 -13.51
C ASP A 53 23.25 4.27 -14.32
N GLU A 54 22.72 3.12 -13.87
CA GLU A 54 22.70 1.85 -14.62
C GLU A 54 21.31 1.45 -15.15
N ILE A 55 20.20 1.79 -14.49
CA ILE A 55 18.83 1.49 -14.92
C ILE A 55 18.10 2.82 -15.14
N PRO A 56 17.61 3.12 -16.36
CA PRO A 56 16.97 4.39 -16.67
C PRO A 56 16.02 4.81 -15.55
N VAL A 57 16.25 5.99 -14.98
CA VAL A 57 15.30 6.57 -14.03
C VAL A 57 13.99 6.68 -14.80
N ASN A 58 13.04 5.81 -14.46
CA ASN A 58 11.77 5.88 -15.13
C ASN A 58 11.18 7.25 -14.82
N SER A 59 10.81 7.96 -15.88
CA SER A 59 10.13 9.27 -15.82
C SER A 59 8.96 9.29 -14.84
N HIS A 60 8.35 8.14 -14.56
CA HIS A 60 7.27 7.95 -13.60
C HIS A 60 7.64 8.26 -12.15
N TRP A 61 8.87 7.98 -11.71
CA TRP A 61 9.30 8.30 -10.36
C TRP A 61 9.86 9.72 -10.23
N GLY A 62 10.39 10.27 -11.33
CA GLY A 62 11.01 11.60 -11.37
C GLY A 62 12.28 11.72 -10.50
N ARG A 63 12.78 10.62 -9.93
CA ARG A 63 13.97 10.54 -9.06
C ARG A 63 14.54 9.13 -8.99
N THR A 64 15.80 9.05 -8.60
CA THR A 64 16.51 7.84 -8.21
C THR A 64 15.84 7.19 -6.99
N ILE A 65 15.60 5.89 -7.06
CA ILE A 65 15.08 5.07 -5.97
C ILE A 65 16.20 4.14 -5.50
N PRO A 66 16.59 4.17 -4.22
CA PRO A 66 17.68 3.35 -3.71
C PRO A 66 17.35 1.86 -3.78
N ALA A 67 18.39 1.03 -3.89
CA ALA A 67 18.24 -0.42 -3.89
C ALA A 67 17.56 -0.91 -2.59
N GLY A 68 16.57 -1.78 -2.74
CA GLY A 68 15.80 -2.34 -1.62
C GLY A 68 14.61 -1.50 -1.16
N ALA A 69 14.34 -0.35 -1.79
CA ALA A 69 13.11 0.38 -1.52
C ALA A 69 11.89 -0.30 -2.15
N TRP A 70 10.89 -0.60 -1.32
CA TRP A 70 9.59 -1.15 -1.72
C TRP A 70 8.56 -0.05 -2.01
N SER A 71 7.53 -0.37 -2.81
CA SER A 71 6.50 0.56 -3.29
C SER A 71 5.23 0.58 -2.42
N ASP A 72 4.11 0.97 -3.03
CA ASP A 72 2.76 0.91 -2.48
C ASP A 72 2.32 -0.52 -2.15
N ASP A 73 2.76 -1.54 -2.89
CA ASP A 73 2.39 -2.94 -2.62
C ASP A 73 2.73 -3.34 -1.17
N THR A 74 3.98 -3.12 -0.76
CA THR A 74 4.41 -3.38 0.63
C THR A 74 3.83 -2.38 1.60
N SER A 75 3.81 -1.09 1.25
CA SER A 75 3.33 -0.04 2.16
C SER A 75 1.85 -0.23 2.54
N MET A 76 1.00 -0.55 1.57
CA MET A 76 -0.43 -0.82 1.78
C MET A 76 -0.66 -2.14 2.51
N ALA A 77 0.16 -3.17 2.24
CA ALA A 77 0.11 -4.41 3.02
C ALA A 77 0.44 -4.17 4.50
N VAL A 78 1.48 -3.38 4.80
CA VAL A 78 1.86 -3.01 6.17
C VAL A 78 0.76 -2.18 6.83
N ALA A 79 0.23 -1.17 6.15
CA ALA A 79 -0.90 -0.38 6.65
C ALA A 79 -2.13 -1.25 6.97
N THR A 80 -2.39 -2.27 6.14
CA THR A 80 -3.47 -3.24 6.38
C THR A 80 -3.22 -4.09 7.62
N MET A 81 -2.02 -4.63 7.77
CA MET A 81 -1.64 -5.41 8.96
C MET A 81 -1.71 -4.57 10.23
N GLU A 82 -1.24 -3.33 10.19
CA GLU A 82 -1.31 -2.40 11.32
C GLU A 82 -2.76 -2.16 11.72
N SER A 83 -3.66 -1.95 10.76
CA SER A 83 -5.09 -1.76 11.07
C SER A 83 -5.72 -2.99 11.74
N ILE A 84 -5.43 -4.19 11.23
CA ILE A 84 -5.90 -5.45 11.83
C ILE A 84 -5.37 -5.60 13.26
N ILE A 85 -4.09 -5.26 13.51
CA ILE A 85 -3.49 -5.34 14.84
C ILE A 85 -4.17 -4.36 15.80
N ARG A 86 -4.35 -3.10 15.39
CA ARG A 86 -4.97 -2.03 16.20
C ARG A 86 -6.40 -2.34 16.59
N THR A 87 -7.13 -3.03 15.72
CA THR A 87 -8.56 -3.34 15.89
C THR A 87 -8.80 -4.73 16.52
N GLY A 88 -7.75 -5.36 17.04
CA GLY A 88 -7.86 -6.64 17.75
C GLY A 88 -8.17 -7.83 16.85
N GLY A 89 -7.67 -7.79 15.61
CA GLY A 89 -7.83 -8.87 14.61
C GLY A 89 -9.03 -8.69 13.69
N GLN A 90 -9.69 -7.52 13.70
CA GLN A 90 -10.87 -7.25 12.88
C GLN A 90 -10.48 -6.50 11.60
N LEU A 91 -11.36 -6.56 10.60
CA LEU A 91 -11.25 -5.71 9.42
C LEU A 91 -12.13 -4.48 9.63
N ASP A 92 -11.56 -3.44 10.22
CA ASP A 92 -12.20 -2.12 10.35
C ASP A 92 -11.81 -1.25 9.14
N LEU A 93 -12.79 -0.98 8.26
CA LEU A 93 -12.54 -0.21 7.04
C LEU A 93 -12.22 1.26 7.32
N THR A 94 -12.73 1.81 8.42
CA THR A 94 -12.44 3.19 8.81
C THR A 94 -11.00 3.32 9.26
N ASP A 95 -10.54 2.45 10.16
CA ASP A 95 -9.14 2.44 10.59
C ASP A 95 -8.21 2.11 9.41
N LEU A 96 -8.55 1.14 8.56
CA LEU A 96 -7.76 0.80 7.37
C LEU A 96 -7.54 2.00 6.44
N MET A 97 -8.61 2.76 6.16
CA MET A 97 -8.49 3.96 5.33
C MET A 97 -7.69 5.06 6.01
N ASN A 98 -7.78 5.22 7.34
CA ASN A 98 -6.92 6.14 8.08
C ASN A 98 -5.44 5.76 7.90
N GLN A 99 -5.11 4.48 7.93
CA GLN A 99 -3.73 4.00 7.72
C GLN A 99 -3.26 4.25 6.29
N PHE A 100 -4.11 4.07 5.27
CA PHE A 100 -3.77 4.42 3.88
C PHE A 100 -3.57 5.91 3.68
N VAL A 101 -4.38 6.76 4.33
CA VAL A 101 -4.19 8.21 4.33
C VAL A 101 -2.89 8.59 5.03
N ALA A 102 -2.58 7.97 6.18
CA ALA A 102 -1.35 8.22 6.91
C ALA A 102 -0.11 7.86 6.07
N TRP A 103 -0.13 6.73 5.37
CA TRP A 103 0.90 6.40 4.39
C TRP A 103 0.97 7.47 3.28
N TRP A 104 -0.15 7.76 2.63
CA TRP A 104 -0.16 8.65 1.47
C TRP A 104 0.30 10.08 1.78
N GLU A 105 -0.22 10.68 2.86
CA GLU A 105 0.06 12.09 3.20
C GLU A 105 1.34 12.27 4.02
N LYS A 106 1.73 11.29 4.84
CA LYS A 106 2.84 11.43 5.80
C LYS A 106 4.02 10.50 5.51
N GLY A 107 3.90 9.61 4.52
CA GLY A 107 4.93 8.62 4.22
C GLY A 107 5.04 7.50 5.26
N GLU A 108 4.06 7.31 6.15
CA GLU A 108 4.09 6.18 7.09
C GLU A 108 4.21 4.84 6.34
N TYR A 109 5.00 3.91 6.86
CA TYR A 109 5.26 2.58 6.25
C TYR A 109 5.99 2.60 4.90
N SER A 110 6.35 3.77 4.37
CA SER A 110 7.13 3.88 3.14
C SER A 110 8.59 3.46 3.35
N ALA A 111 9.22 2.94 2.29
CA ALA A 111 10.66 2.71 2.26
C ALA A 111 11.47 4.02 2.23
N LEU A 112 10.83 5.13 1.86
CA LEU A 112 11.42 6.46 1.74
C LEU A 112 10.73 7.44 2.72
N ASP A 113 11.19 8.69 2.76
CA ASP A 113 10.59 9.76 3.57
C ASP A 113 9.25 10.29 3.01
N HIS A 114 8.73 9.67 1.96
CA HIS A 114 7.48 10.03 1.29
C HIS A 114 6.82 8.78 0.67
N SER A 115 5.54 8.87 0.34
CA SER A 115 4.81 7.84 -0.42
C SER A 115 5.13 7.90 -1.93
N PHE A 116 5.19 6.73 -2.56
CA PHE A 116 5.28 6.57 -4.02
C PHE A 116 4.60 5.24 -4.40
N GLY A 117 4.57 4.88 -5.68
CA GLY A 117 3.92 3.63 -6.14
C GLY A 117 2.47 3.76 -6.56
N LEU A 118 1.74 4.74 -5.98
CA LEU A 118 0.28 4.73 -6.02
C LEU A 118 -0.32 4.72 -7.44
N GLY A 119 -0.95 3.59 -7.78
CA GLY A 119 -1.72 3.42 -9.01
C GLY A 119 -2.91 4.39 -9.13
N GLY A 120 -3.27 4.74 -10.37
CA GLY A 120 -4.29 5.76 -10.66
C GLY A 120 -5.68 5.50 -10.05
N THR A 121 -6.08 4.23 -9.92
CA THR A 121 -7.36 3.84 -9.31
C THR A 121 -7.37 4.11 -7.81
N VAL A 122 -6.32 3.68 -7.10
CA VAL A 122 -6.21 3.87 -5.64
C VAL A 122 -6.07 5.36 -5.33
N LYS A 123 -5.29 6.09 -6.13
CA LYS A 123 -5.19 7.56 -6.05
C LYS A 123 -6.55 8.24 -6.18
N SER A 124 -7.35 7.83 -7.15
CA SER A 124 -8.70 8.38 -7.34
C SER A 124 -9.62 8.08 -6.16
N GLY A 125 -9.53 6.88 -5.59
CA GLY A 125 -10.26 6.48 -4.38
C GLY A 125 -9.88 7.32 -3.16
N LEU A 126 -8.58 7.43 -2.86
CA LEU A 126 -8.07 8.21 -1.74
C LEU A 126 -8.40 9.71 -1.89
N ALA A 127 -8.28 10.26 -3.11
CA ALA A 127 -8.65 11.65 -3.36
C ALA A 127 -10.14 11.94 -3.08
N ARG A 128 -11.03 11.02 -3.47
CA ARG A 128 -12.47 11.12 -3.17
C ARG A 128 -12.75 11.04 -1.67
N LEU A 129 -12.05 10.15 -0.97
CA LEU A 129 -12.15 10.01 0.47
C LEU A 129 -11.74 11.32 1.16
N LEU A 130 -10.55 11.83 0.87
CA LEU A 130 -10.01 13.06 1.46
C LEU A 130 -10.91 14.27 1.18
N LEU A 131 -11.45 14.39 -0.04
CA LEU A 131 -12.41 15.44 -0.38
C LEU A 131 -13.68 15.32 0.46
N THR A 132 -14.22 14.10 0.62
CA THR A 132 -15.43 13.87 1.42
C THR A 132 -15.19 14.20 2.89
N VAL A 133 -14.04 13.79 3.44
CA VAL A 133 -13.61 14.12 4.80
C VAL A 133 -13.54 15.64 5.00
N SER A 134 -12.92 16.37 4.06
CA SER A 134 -12.83 17.84 4.10
C SER A 134 -14.21 18.53 4.02
N LEU A 135 -15.10 18.01 3.19
CA LEU A 135 -16.48 18.52 3.09
C LEU A 135 -17.28 18.30 4.37
N CYS A 136 -17.08 17.16 5.05
CA CYS A 136 -17.78 16.87 6.31
C CYS A 136 -17.20 17.68 7.48
N SER A 137 -15.86 17.80 7.56
CA SER A 137 -15.20 18.56 8.63
C SER A 137 -15.54 20.06 8.58
N SER A 138 -15.69 20.64 7.38
CA SER A 138 -16.13 22.04 7.21
C SER A 138 -17.57 22.33 7.67
N ARG A 139 -18.40 21.29 7.89
CA ARG A 139 -19.80 21.44 8.36
C ARG A 139 -19.97 21.48 9.88
N ARG A 140 -18.90 21.50 10.68
CA ARG A 140 -18.94 21.44 12.17
C ARG A 140 -19.72 20.25 12.75
N GLU A 141 -19.56 19.07 12.18
CA GLU A 141 -19.92 17.82 12.87
C GLU A 141 -18.61 17.11 13.20
N VAL A 142 -18.24 17.12 14.49
CA VAL A 142 -16.95 16.61 14.98
C VAL A 142 -17.13 15.15 15.36
N GLN A 143 -16.81 14.26 14.42
CA GLN A 143 -16.36 12.89 14.68
C GLN A 143 -15.41 12.54 13.53
N SER A 144 -14.41 11.69 13.80
CA SER A 144 -13.25 11.50 12.92
C SER A 144 -13.68 11.32 11.45
N GLY A 145 -13.20 12.20 10.56
CA GLY A 145 -13.90 12.44 9.29
C GLY A 145 -14.03 11.24 8.36
N VAL A 146 -13.22 10.19 8.53
CA VAL A 146 -13.27 8.94 7.73
C VAL A 146 -14.39 8.01 8.21
N GLU A 147 -14.68 7.96 9.51
CA GLU A 147 -15.77 7.16 10.12
C GLU A 147 -17.12 7.55 9.50
N PHE A 148 -17.35 8.86 9.37
CA PHE A 148 -18.57 9.41 8.78
C PHE A 148 -18.73 9.11 7.28
N VAL A 149 -17.63 9.02 6.52
CA VAL A 149 -17.70 8.68 5.08
C VAL A 149 -18.26 7.28 4.88
N PHE A 150 -17.83 6.32 5.70
CA PHE A 150 -18.28 4.93 5.58
C PHE A 150 -19.73 4.75 6.01
N ASP A 151 -20.18 5.44 7.06
CA ASP A 151 -21.58 5.41 7.49
C ASP A 151 -22.54 5.91 6.40
N ARG A 152 -22.14 6.92 5.61
CA ARG A 152 -22.98 7.42 4.50
C ARG A 152 -22.87 6.62 3.22
N ALA A 153 -21.69 6.08 2.91
CA ALA A 153 -21.50 5.27 1.70
C ALA A 153 -22.28 3.94 1.77
N LEU A 154 -22.40 3.33 2.96
CA LEU A 154 -23.15 2.08 3.16
C LEU A 154 -24.68 2.27 3.22
N VAL A 155 -25.17 3.48 3.53
CA VAL A 155 -26.61 3.79 3.55
C VAL A 155 -27.12 4.19 2.15
N ALA A 156 -26.25 4.64 1.25
CA ALA A 156 -26.63 5.04 -0.10
C ALA A 156 -26.85 3.86 -1.08
N ASP A 157 -26.55 2.62 -0.68
CA ASP A 157 -26.64 1.42 -1.51
C ASP A 157 -27.70 0.40 -1.00
N ARG A 158 -28.78 0.90 -0.36
CA ARG A 158 -29.98 0.12 0.01
C ARG A 158 -31.26 0.77 -0.48
#